data_AF-A0A5M9ZWF8-F1
#
_entry.id   AF-A0A5M9ZWF8-F1
#
_cell.length_a   1.000
_cell.length_b   1.000
_cell.length_c   1.000
_cell.angle_alpha   90.00
_cell.angle_beta   90.00
_cell.angle_gamma   90.00
#
_symmetry.space_group_name_H-M   'P 1'
#
loop_
_entity.id
_entity.type
_entity.pdbx_description
1 polymer ?
#
loop_
_entity_poly.entity_id
_entity_poly.type
_entity_poly.pdbx_seq_one_letter_code
_entity_poly.pdbx_strand_id
1 'polypeptide(L)'
;MSTFNAASDGTTTAAQRSYLPAERQDMILSLLTRENVVTVPALAKYLGTTEITVRRDLSVLADAGLLRRVRGGAMSIGSTESDGSGTDHAVSVGGTRAAIAETIPAGAAATIAEHAAVTANITARNSEPLLNDTTIDRLDRTMMPLNDEDLRDMSIGVPQPVIPAATATPTARNNHGNNGVIGLMFPEPSFFWPTVIGEIQTEAAKLGYQVEIRESSYERIRENEILDTFGSVDNLVGIITSPSSEEDVSQASWNWINHSPIPVVIAERDQPYSSNVFHDSVRTNHPYGVRKAINHFRERGHRHVAAAFTLTPTSEIIEEAWHQLVDKTNLLECPFVFDGIQPYDTHGVEEIVERTLDSEATGLLVHSDYLAIALAQAFERHGKRVPTDISLISIDGYATPSSRPLTVLRSPQHEFATECLNTLLWRLEHPEWPSRHMLIDPRLIDRGSVATIGD
;
A
#
# COMPACT_ATOMS: atom_id res chain seq x y z
N MET A 1 0.77 69.84 -8.63
CA MET A 1 1.70 69.39 -9.69
C MET A 1 2.20 68.02 -9.26
N SER A 2 1.44 66.95 -9.53
CA SER A 2 1.40 66.20 -10.80
C SER A 2 2.53 65.18 -10.83
N THR A 3 2.30 63.90 -10.51
CA THR A 3 1.87 62.81 -11.45
C THR A 3 2.62 62.84 -12.78
N PHE A 4 3.37 61.79 -13.12
CA PHE A 4 3.33 61.21 -14.47
C PHE A 4 3.82 59.75 -14.50
N ASN A 5 3.17 59.04 -15.41
CA ASN A 5 3.04 57.62 -15.67
C ASN A 5 4.02 57.17 -16.78
N ALA A 6 4.38 55.88 -16.84
CA ALA A 6 4.72 55.10 -18.06
C ALA A 6 5.13 53.68 -17.62
N ALA A 7 4.33 52.62 -17.78
CA ALA A 7 3.85 51.97 -19.01
C ALA A 7 4.95 51.22 -19.80
N SER A 8 4.88 49.89 -19.66
CA SER A 8 5.05 48.82 -20.66
C SER A 8 6.17 48.89 -21.72
N ASP A 9 7.03 47.88 -21.71
CA ASP A 9 7.22 46.88 -22.77
C ASP A 9 8.22 45.84 -22.21
N GLY A 10 7.92 44.55 -22.07
CA GLY A 10 7.37 43.67 -23.10
C GLY A 10 8.52 43.04 -23.87
N THR A 11 9.13 41.96 -23.37
CA THR A 11 9.85 40.98 -24.21
C THR A 11 10.11 39.66 -23.47
N THR A 12 9.27 38.69 -23.85
CA THR A 12 9.62 37.28 -24.09
C THR A 12 9.88 36.40 -22.87
N THR A 13 8.79 36.00 -22.20
CA THR A 13 8.66 34.70 -21.54
C THR A 13 9.15 33.63 -22.52
N ALA A 14 10.29 33.00 -22.22
CA ALA A 14 10.74 31.83 -22.97
C ALA A 14 9.60 30.82 -22.94
N ALA A 15 8.98 30.57 -24.11
CA ALA A 15 7.95 29.56 -24.25
C ALA A 15 8.49 28.27 -23.63
N GLN A 16 7.83 27.82 -22.56
CA GLN A 16 8.18 26.62 -21.80
C GLN A 16 8.08 25.46 -22.78
N ARG A 17 9.23 25.04 -23.32
CA ARG A 17 9.31 24.04 -24.37
C ARG A 17 8.77 22.74 -23.78
N SER A 18 7.58 22.34 -24.22
CA SER A 18 6.96 21.10 -23.76
C SER A 18 7.72 19.93 -24.37
N TYR A 19 8.59 19.31 -23.57
CA TYR A 19 9.34 18.14 -23.98
C TYR A 19 8.40 16.96 -24.21
N LEU A 20 8.60 16.24 -25.32
CA LEU A 20 7.89 14.99 -25.56
C LEU A 20 8.28 13.96 -24.49
N PRO A 21 7.41 12.97 -24.18
CA PRO A 21 7.72 11.96 -23.16
C PRO A 21 9.05 11.24 -23.39
N ALA A 22 9.37 10.86 -24.63
CA ALA A 22 10.64 10.22 -24.96
C ALA A 22 11.86 11.13 -24.68
N GLU A 23 11.77 12.42 -25.00
CA GLU A 23 12.84 13.39 -24.72
C GLU A 23 13.06 13.55 -23.21
N ARG A 24 11.98 13.60 -22.41
CA ARG A 24 12.09 13.67 -20.94
C ARG A 24 12.72 12.41 -20.35
N GLN A 25 12.35 11.24 -20.87
CA GLN A 25 12.89 9.95 -20.42
C GLN A 25 14.39 9.83 -20.72
N ASP A 26 14.84 10.22 -21.92
CA ASP A 26 16.26 10.27 -22.28
C ASP A 26 17.06 11.24 -21.40
N MET A 27 16.47 12.39 -21.05
CA MET A 27 17.09 13.36 -20.14
C MET A 27 17.21 12.81 -18.71
N ILE A 28 16.21 12.08 -18.22
CA ILE A 28 16.25 11.41 -16.91
C ILE A 28 17.38 10.38 -16.86
N LEU A 29 17.52 9.53 -17.89
CA LEU A 29 18.57 8.52 -17.95
C LEU A 29 19.97 9.15 -18.07
N SER A 30 20.12 10.22 -18.85
CA SER A 30 21.36 10.99 -18.95
C SER A 30 21.77 11.62 -17.61
N LEU A 31 20.79 12.09 -16.82
CA LEU A 31 21.03 12.66 -15.50
C LEU A 31 21.43 11.57 -14.49
N LEU A 32 20.76 10.42 -14.52
CA LEU A 32 21.08 9.26 -13.69
C LEU A 32 22.46 8.68 -13.96
N THR A 33 22.94 8.73 -15.20
CA THR A 33 24.30 8.32 -15.58
C THR A 33 25.38 9.19 -14.91
N ARG A 34 25.05 10.43 -14.54
CA ARG A 34 26.00 11.39 -13.92
C ARG A 34 25.87 11.48 -12.41
N GLU A 35 24.66 11.41 -11.87
CA GLU A 35 24.39 11.68 -10.45
C GLU A 35 24.03 10.42 -9.64
N ASN A 36 23.90 9.26 -10.30
CA ASN A 36 23.55 7.94 -9.75
C ASN A 36 22.20 7.85 -9.03
N VAL A 37 21.74 8.90 -8.35
CA VAL A 37 20.45 9.03 -7.67
C VAL A 37 19.88 10.41 -7.91
N VAL A 38 18.61 10.49 -8.27
CA VAL A 38 17.90 11.76 -8.51
C VAL A 38 16.54 11.71 -7.83
N THR A 39 16.08 12.84 -7.29
CA THR A 39 14.76 12.93 -6.63
C THR A 39 13.69 13.48 -7.58
N VAL A 40 12.44 13.08 -7.37
CA VAL A 40 11.26 13.51 -8.10
C VAL A 40 11.08 15.03 -8.04
N PRO A 41 11.23 15.73 -6.89
CA PRO A 41 11.15 17.19 -6.87
C PRO A 41 12.27 17.85 -7.67
N ALA A 42 13.49 17.30 -7.65
CA ALA A 42 14.62 17.83 -8.42
C ALA A 42 14.41 17.63 -9.92
N LEU A 43 13.92 16.46 -10.35
CA LEU A 43 13.59 16.15 -11.73
C LEU A 43 12.42 17.01 -12.25
N ALA A 44 11.39 17.24 -11.43
CA ALA A 44 10.25 18.08 -11.80
C ALA A 44 10.71 19.52 -12.09
N LYS A 45 11.57 20.05 -11.22
CA LYS A 45 12.20 21.36 -11.41
C LYS A 45 13.14 21.41 -12.62
N TYR A 46 13.93 20.36 -12.85
CA TYR A 46 14.89 20.27 -13.95
C TYR A 46 14.21 20.19 -15.33
N LEU A 47 13.15 19.38 -15.43
CA LEU A 47 12.39 19.17 -16.67
C LEU A 47 11.30 20.22 -16.90
N GLY A 48 11.04 21.08 -15.90
CA GLY A 48 10.00 22.10 -15.95
C GLY A 48 8.57 21.52 -16.01
N THR A 49 8.34 20.39 -15.33
CA THR A 49 7.07 19.62 -15.35
C THR A 49 6.59 19.28 -13.93
N THR A 50 5.44 18.64 -13.79
CA THR A 50 4.87 18.26 -12.49
C THR A 50 5.51 16.97 -11.94
N GLU A 51 5.53 16.82 -10.62
CA GLU A 51 6.02 15.60 -9.97
C GLU A 51 5.25 14.35 -10.41
N ILE A 52 3.95 14.47 -10.71
CA ILE A 52 3.12 13.37 -11.22
C ILE A 52 3.63 12.92 -12.61
N THR A 53 3.97 13.86 -13.49
CA THR A 53 4.54 13.56 -14.81
C THR A 53 5.89 12.84 -14.67
N VAL A 54 6.74 13.32 -13.76
CA VAL A 54 8.02 12.66 -13.46
C VAL A 54 7.82 11.26 -12.89
N ARG A 55 6.90 11.07 -11.93
CA ARG A 55 6.62 9.74 -11.35
C ARG A 55 6.15 8.76 -12.43
N ARG A 56 5.35 9.22 -13.39
CA ARG A 56 4.91 8.41 -14.53
C ARG A 56 6.08 8.05 -15.46
N ASP A 57 6.93 9.01 -15.82
CA ASP A 57 8.12 8.75 -16.65
C ASP A 57 9.11 7.80 -15.93
N LEU A 58 9.26 7.92 -14.61
CA LEU A 58 10.06 7.01 -13.79
C LEU A 58 9.46 5.59 -13.70
N SER A 59 8.13 5.45 -13.63
CA SER A 59 7.49 4.13 -13.70
C SER A 59 7.76 3.46 -15.04
N VAL A 60 7.56 4.16 -16.16
CA VAL A 60 7.81 3.61 -17.51
C VAL A 60 9.26 3.16 -17.68
N LEU A 61 10.23 3.95 -17.21
CA LEU A 61 11.65 3.60 -17.28
C LEU A 61 12.04 2.46 -16.34
N ALA A 62 11.38 2.34 -15.18
CA ALA A 62 11.58 1.23 -14.25
C ALA A 62 11.01 -0.08 -14.79
N ASP A 63 9.82 -0.04 -15.39
CA ASP A 63 9.17 -1.19 -16.03
C ASP A 63 9.99 -1.69 -17.23
N ALA A 64 10.69 -0.78 -17.91
CA ALA A 64 11.65 -1.11 -18.98
C ALA A 64 13.02 -1.58 -18.45
N GLY A 65 13.24 -1.62 -17.13
CA GLY A 65 14.49 -2.06 -16.51
C GLY A 65 15.67 -1.12 -16.72
N LEU A 66 15.44 0.17 -16.98
CA LEU A 66 16.48 1.17 -17.27
C LEU A 66 16.92 1.96 -16.03
N LEU A 67 16.14 1.94 -14.97
CA LEU A 67 16.45 2.52 -13.66
C LEU A 67 15.79 1.74 -12.53
N ARG A 68 16.25 1.95 -11.29
CA ARG A 68 15.57 1.43 -10.08
C ARG A 68 14.88 2.59 -9.35
N ARG A 69 13.62 2.42 -8.98
CA ARG A 69 12.91 3.43 -8.18
C ARG A 69 13.42 3.40 -6.72
N VAL A 70 13.50 4.59 -6.13
CA VAL A 70 13.85 4.78 -4.71
C VAL A 70 12.88 5.81 -4.12
N ARG A 71 12.77 5.90 -2.79
CA ARG A 71 11.75 6.76 -2.16
C ARG A 71 11.89 8.21 -2.61
N GLY A 72 10.90 8.67 -3.36
CA GLY A 72 10.86 10.04 -3.91
C GLY A 72 11.87 10.28 -5.03
N GLY A 73 12.34 9.27 -5.76
CA GLY A 73 13.38 9.40 -6.78
C GLY A 73 13.62 8.16 -7.65
N ALA A 74 14.76 8.14 -8.33
CA ALA A 74 15.26 7.02 -9.12
C ALA A 74 16.78 6.90 -9.00
N MET A 75 17.31 5.71 -9.28
CA MET A 75 18.72 5.34 -9.22
C MET A 75 19.15 4.63 -10.51
N SER A 76 20.38 4.86 -10.97
CA SER A 76 20.96 4.15 -12.13
C SER A 76 21.23 2.68 -11.81
N ILE A 77 21.03 1.80 -12.78
CA ILE A 77 21.25 0.34 -12.62
C ILE A 77 22.75 -0.03 -12.72
N GLY A 78 23.66 0.91 -12.99
CA GLY A 78 25.09 0.64 -13.11
C GLY A 78 25.99 1.55 -12.27
N SER A 79 26.23 1.19 -11.00
CA SER A 79 27.52 1.31 -10.29
C SER A 79 27.33 1.15 -8.78
N THR A 80 27.52 -0.07 -8.25
CA THR A 80 28.13 -0.35 -6.93
C THR A 80 28.21 -1.87 -6.74
N GLU A 81 29.12 -2.50 -7.50
CA GLU A 81 29.94 -3.62 -7.03
C GLU A 81 31.39 -3.13 -7.10
N SER A 82 31.89 -2.53 -6.01
CA SER A 82 33.32 -2.30 -5.73
C SER A 82 33.47 -1.61 -4.36
N ASP A 83 33.96 -2.38 -3.38
CA ASP A 83 34.80 -2.08 -2.19
C ASP A 83 34.70 -0.69 -1.51
N GLY A 84 34.72 -0.52 -0.19
CA GLY A 84 35.32 -1.32 0.88
C GLY A 84 35.78 -0.34 1.98
N SER A 85 36.09 -0.87 3.16
CA SER A 85 36.78 -0.18 4.26
C SER A 85 38.04 0.57 3.83
N GLY A 86 38.35 1.70 4.47
CA GLY A 86 39.73 2.21 4.52
C GLY A 86 39.88 3.71 4.24
N THR A 87 40.31 4.42 5.27
CA THR A 87 40.87 5.78 5.27
C THR A 87 42.04 5.94 4.29
N ASP A 88 42.04 6.98 3.45
CA ASP A 88 42.98 8.13 3.49
C ASP A 88 43.12 8.87 2.15
N HIS A 89 43.36 10.19 2.28
CA HIS A 89 43.99 11.13 1.36
C HIS A 89 43.31 11.62 0.05
N ALA A 90 42.77 12.84 0.15
CA ALA A 90 43.35 14.09 -0.38
C ALA A 90 43.58 14.30 -1.91
N VAL A 91 42.91 15.35 -2.43
CA VAL A 91 43.43 16.46 -3.27
C VAL A 91 43.21 16.48 -4.81
N SER A 92 42.63 17.62 -5.22
CA SER A 92 42.68 18.38 -6.51
C SER A 92 41.88 17.87 -7.72
N VAL A 93 40.87 18.59 -8.25
CA VAL A 93 40.88 19.83 -9.08
C VAL A 93 41.24 19.55 -10.56
N GLY A 94 40.36 19.95 -11.48
CA GLY A 94 40.79 20.45 -12.80
C GLY A 94 40.01 20.00 -14.04
N GLY A 95 38.97 20.77 -14.41
CA GLY A 95 38.82 21.45 -15.71
C GLY A 95 39.07 20.74 -17.06
N THR A 96 38.00 20.76 -17.87
CA THR A 96 37.94 21.42 -19.20
C THR A 96 38.41 20.67 -20.48
N ARG A 97 37.45 20.60 -21.42
CA ARG A 97 37.54 20.65 -22.91
C ARG A 97 38.94 20.59 -23.55
N ALA A 98 39.08 19.77 -24.60
CA ALA A 98 39.02 20.19 -26.01
C ALA A 98 39.52 19.08 -26.95
N ALA A 99 38.92 19.04 -28.15
CA ALA A 99 39.28 18.20 -29.28
C ALA A 99 40.66 18.55 -29.87
N ILE A 100 41.26 17.62 -30.64
CA ILE A 100 41.72 17.76 -32.05
C ILE A 100 42.22 16.38 -32.55
N ALA A 101 41.96 16.12 -33.84
CA ALA A 101 42.41 15.04 -34.74
C ALA A 101 43.92 14.69 -34.62
N GLU A 102 44.49 13.59 -35.12
CA GLU A 102 44.35 12.80 -36.36
C GLU A 102 45.28 11.58 -36.14
N THR A 103 45.01 10.34 -36.55
CA THR A 103 45.59 9.72 -37.77
C THR A 103 45.16 8.23 -37.81
N ILE A 104 44.60 7.76 -38.94
CA ILE A 104 44.36 6.34 -39.28
C ILE A 104 45.45 5.91 -40.29
N PRO A 105 45.94 4.66 -40.22
CA PRO A 105 45.67 3.67 -41.27
C PRO A 105 45.40 2.27 -40.66
N ALA A 106 44.77 1.29 -41.30
CA ALA A 106 43.79 1.16 -42.37
C ALA A 106 43.54 -0.37 -42.42
N GLY A 107 42.28 -0.81 -42.31
CA GLY A 107 41.97 -2.24 -42.30
C GLY A 107 40.48 -2.54 -42.09
N ALA A 108 39.67 -2.15 -43.10
CA ALA A 108 38.35 -2.67 -43.48
C ALA A 108 37.32 -2.96 -42.35
N ALA A 109 36.40 -2.02 -42.07
CA ALA A 109 35.04 -1.91 -42.66
C ALA A 109 34.07 -2.99 -42.13
N ALA A 110 33.25 -2.68 -41.10
CA ALA A 110 31.90 -2.07 -41.18
C ALA A 110 30.82 -3.09 -41.63
N THR A 111 29.62 -3.22 -41.06
CA THR A 111 28.87 -2.47 -40.04
C THR A 111 27.62 -3.27 -39.64
N ILE A 112 27.13 -2.98 -38.45
CA ILE A 112 25.78 -3.20 -37.90
C ILE A 112 24.68 -2.64 -38.83
N ALA A 113 23.51 -3.30 -38.94
CA ALA A 113 22.19 -2.68 -38.73
C ALA A 113 20.99 -3.54 -39.22
N GLU A 114 19.97 -3.54 -38.36
CA GLU A 114 18.52 -3.54 -38.64
C GLU A 114 17.85 -4.74 -39.33
N HIS A 115 16.78 -5.24 -38.72
CA HIS A 115 15.45 -5.14 -39.31
C HIS A 115 14.35 -5.59 -38.31
N ALA A 116 13.51 -4.62 -37.93
CA ALA A 116 12.16 -4.87 -37.48
C ALA A 116 11.20 -4.77 -38.69
N ALA A 117 10.23 -5.69 -38.72
CA ALA A 117 8.95 -5.64 -39.42
C ALA A 117 8.94 -5.78 -40.96
N VAL A 118 8.16 -6.76 -41.45
CA VAL A 118 6.85 -6.57 -42.13
C VAL A 118 6.50 -7.84 -42.93
N THR A 119 5.45 -8.52 -42.44
CA THR A 119 4.25 -8.97 -43.15
C THR A 119 4.33 -9.56 -44.57
N ALA A 120 3.98 -10.85 -44.64
CA ALA A 120 3.09 -11.54 -45.59
C ALA A 120 3.15 -11.22 -47.09
N ASN A 121 3.52 -12.22 -47.89
CA ASN A 121 2.60 -12.94 -48.79
C ASN A 121 3.39 -13.94 -49.65
N ILE A 122 2.98 -15.20 -49.67
CA ILE A 122 2.51 -15.90 -50.87
C ILE A 122 1.99 -17.28 -50.45
N THR A 123 0.68 -17.38 -50.59
CA THR A 123 -0.20 -18.54 -50.66
C THR A 123 0.30 -19.65 -51.58
N ALA A 124 0.25 -20.91 -51.10
CA ALA A 124 -0.18 -22.04 -51.94
C ALA A 124 -0.63 -23.27 -51.11
N ARG A 125 -1.96 -23.39 -51.02
CA ARG A 125 -2.78 -24.61 -51.17
C ARG A 125 -2.87 -25.66 -50.03
N ASN A 126 -3.98 -25.53 -49.29
CA ASN A 126 -5.07 -26.51 -49.09
C ASN A 126 -4.74 -28.00 -48.87
N SER A 127 -5.01 -28.50 -47.65
CA SER A 127 -6.09 -29.48 -47.39
C SER A 127 -6.16 -29.86 -45.90
N GLU A 128 -7.26 -29.52 -45.24
CA GLU A 128 -7.76 -30.03 -43.95
C GLU A 128 -8.57 -31.35 -44.17
N PRO A 129 -9.14 -32.05 -43.15
CA PRO A 129 -9.09 -31.86 -41.68
C PRO A 129 -8.95 -33.19 -40.87
N LEU A 130 -9.07 -33.09 -39.53
CA LEU A 130 -9.85 -33.95 -38.59
C LEU A 130 -9.06 -34.58 -37.42
N LEU A 131 -9.44 -34.15 -36.20
CA LEU A 131 -9.69 -34.88 -34.92
C LEU A 131 -8.81 -36.09 -34.52
N ASN A 132 -8.57 -36.46 -33.25
CA ASN A 132 -8.72 -35.95 -31.87
C ASN A 132 -8.13 -37.06 -30.94
N ASP A 133 -7.98 -36.73 -29.65
CA ASP A 133 -8.01 -37.62 -28.46
C ASP A 133 -6.94 -38.70 -28.28
N THR A 134 -5.93 -38.43 -27.44
CA THR A 134 -5.73 -39.09 -26.12
C THR A 134 -4.45 -38.62 -25.42
N THR A 135 -4.61 -37.58 -24.60
CA THR A 135 -4.39 -37.57 -23.14
C THR A 135 -3.81 -38.86 -22.53
N ILE A 136 -2.72 -38.68 -21.76
CA ILE A 136 -2.23 -39.57 -20.68
C ILE A 136 -1.68 -40.92 -21.17
N ASP A 137 -0.36 -41.04 -21.22
CA ASP A 137 0.44 -41.84 -20.28
C ASP A 137 1.87 -41.96 -20.80
N ARG A 138 2.84 -42.12 -19.89
CA ARG A 138 4.26 -42.44 -20.11
C ARG A 138 5.21 -41.27 -20.35
N LEU A 139 5.76 -40.77 -19.25
CA LEU A 139 7.21 -40.60 -19.09
C LEU A 139 7.54 -40.68 -17.59
N ASP A 140 7.48 -41.90 -17.07
CA ASP A 140 8.21 -42.28 -15.87
C ASP A 140 9.51 -42.96 -16.30
N ARG A 141 10.58 -42.68 -15.52
CA ARG A 141 11.95 -43.18 -15.59
C ARG A 141 12.88 -42.52 -16.62
N THR A 142 13.81 -41.69 -16.12
CA THR A 142 15.15 -42.19 -15.72
C THR A 142 15.81 -41.16 -14.80
N MET A 143 16.03 -41.55 -13.53
CA MET A 143 16.90 -40.86 -12.57
C MET A 143 18.38 -41.11 -12.90
N MET A 144 19.21 -40.09 -12.67
CA MET A 144 20.62 -40.24 -12.25
C MET A 144 20.93 -39.19 -11.17
N PRO A 145 21.81 -39.51 -10.20
CA PRO A 145 21.90 -38.81 -8.91
C PRO A 145 22.86 -37.62 -8.94
N LEU A 146 22.57 -36.59 -8.15
CA LEU A 146 23.52 -35.53 -7.80
C LEU A 146 24.28 -35.95 -6.53
N ASN A 147 25.60 -35.73 -6.53
CA ASN A 147 26.54 -36.11 -5.45
C ASN A 147 26.59 -35.05 -4.33
N ASP A 148 26.87 -35.51 -3.11
CA ASP A 148 26.90 -34.78 -1.83
C ASP A 148 28.15 -33.89 -1.58
N GLU A 149 28.61 -33.08 -2.54
CA GLU A 149 29.76 -32.17 -2.30
C GLU A 149 29.55 -30.67 -2.62
N ASP A 150 28.40 -30.25 -3.16
CA ASP A 150 28.18 -28.84 -3.55
C ASP A 150 27.28 -28.03 -2.58
N LEU A 151 27.00 -28.54 -1.37
CA LEU A 151 26.12 -27.89 -0.37
C LEU A 151 26.85 -27.32 0.86
N ARG A 152 28.10 -26.89 0.73
CA ARG A 152 28.83 -26.21 1.80
C ARG A 152 29.64 -25.03 1.27
N ASP A 153 29.00 -23.87 1.15
CA ASP A 153 29.55 -22.56 1.51
C ASP A 153 28.71 -21.41 0.91
N MET A 154 27.60 -21.08 1.58
CA MET A 154 26.97 -19.76 1.47
C MET A 154 26.26 -19.42 2.80
N SER A 155 27.03 -19.31 3.88
CA SER A 155 26.55 -18.69 5.12
C SER A 155 26.81 -17.18 5.06
N ILE A 156 25.85 -16.42 4.53
CA ILE A 156 25.77 -14.97 4.78
C ILE A 156 25.21 -14.82 6.20
N GLY A 157 26.06 -14.39 7.13
CA GLY A 157 25.69 -14.17 8.52
C GLY A 157 24.68 -13.03 8.66
N VAL A 158 23.39 -13.36 8.69
CA VAL A 158 22.36 -12.54 9.29
C VAL A 158 22.50 -12.67 10.80
N PRO A 159 22.57 -11.58 11.59
CA PRO A 159 22.52 -11.70 13.05
C PRO A 159 21.20 -12.38 13.41
N GLN A 160 21.28 -13.60 13.92
CA GLN A 160 20.14 -14.33 14.46
C GLN A 160 19.60 -13.53 15.65
N PRO A 161 18.29 -13.20 15.69
CA PRO A 161 17.71 -12.60 16.88
C PRO A 161 17.94 -13.54 18.05
N VAL A 162 18.41 -12.98 19.17
CA VAL A 162 18.62 -13.74 20.40
C VAL A 162 17.25 -13.97 21.03
N ILE A 163 16.58 -15.04 20.61
CA ILE A 163 15.31 -15.50 21.17
C ILE A 163 15.64 -16.31 22.44
N PRO A 164 15.15 -15.92 23.63
CA PRO A 164 15.27 -16.76 24.81
C PRO A 164 14.53 -18.07 24.56
N ALA A 165 15.14 -19.20 24.88
CA ALA A 165 14.48 -20.50 24.82
C ALA A 165 13.29 -20.51 25.79
N ALA A 166 12.07 -20.35 25.26
CA ALA A 166 10.85 -20.54 26.02
C ALA A 166 10.66 -22.03 26.30
N THR A 167 11.04 -22.45 27.52
CA THR A 167 10.66 -23.76 28.03
C THR A 167 9.20 -23.71 28.47
N ALA A 168 8.26 -24.05 27.57
CA ALA A 168 6.90 -24.39 27.98
C ALA A 168 6.21 -25.31 26.96
N THR A 169 6.13 -26.60 27.29
CA THR A 169 5.16 -27.51 26.68
C THR A 169 3.76 -27.14 27.21
N PRO A 170 2.73 -26.91 26.37
CA PRO A 170 1.39 -26.60 26.88
C PRO A 170 0.73 -27.90 27.37
N THR A 171 0.84 -28.17 28.67
CA THR A 171 -0.06 -29.12 29.32
C THR A 171 -1.37 -28.42 29.67
N ALA A 172 -2.46 -28.84 29.03
CA ALA A 172 -3.82 -28.46 29.38
C ALA A 172 -4.06 -28.59 30.90
N ARG A 173 -4.39 -27.49 31.56
CA ARG A 173 -4.86 -27.49 32.96
C ARG A 173 -5.96 -26.46 33.15
N ASN A 174 -7.16 -26.98 33.41
CA ASN A 174 -8.18 -26.26 34.17
C ASN A 174 -7.59 -25.88 35.55
N ASN A 175 -7.33 -24.60 35.79
CA ASN A 175 -7.15 -24.05 37.12
C ASN A 175 -7.47 -22.55 37.12
N HIS A 176 -8.19 -22.08 38.14
CA HIS A 176 -8.43 -20.65 38.38
C HIS A 176 -7.12 -19.99 38.87
N GLY A 177 -6.17 -19.75 37.97
CA GLY A 177 -4.88 -19.09 38.23
C GLY A 177 -4.08 -18.88 36.94
N ASN A 178 -3.67 -17.62 36.70
CA ASN A 178 -2.85 -17.10 35.59
C ASN A 178 -2.59 -18.07 34.40
N ASN A 179 -3.45 -18.02 33.39
CA ASN A 179 -3.37 -18.85 32.18
C ASN A 179 -2.24 -18.43 31.22
N GLY A 180 -1.55 -17.31 31.50
CA GLY A 180 -0.52 -16.77 30.62
C GLY A 180 -0.66 -15.28 30.39
N VAL A 181 0.33 -14.72 29.71
CA VAL A 181 0.34 -13.34 29.24
C VAL A 181 0.12 -13.33 27.73
N ILE A 182 -0.78 -12.48 27.25
CA ILE A 182 -1.01 -12.21 25.83
C ILE A 182 -0.37 -10.86 25.49
N GLY A 183 0.50 -10.85 24.49
CA GLY A 183 1.11 -9.62 23.97
C GLY A 183 0.19 -8.94 22.97
N LEU A 184 0.02 -7.62 23.07
CA LEU A 184 -0.67 -6.80 22.06
C LEU A 184 0.31 -5.78 21.49
N MET A 185 0.47 -5.75 20.17
CA MET A 185 1.18 -4.69 19.48
C MET A 185 0.30 -4.05 18.41
N PHE A 186 -0.20 -2.86 18.72
CA PHE A 186 -1.03 -2.08 17.80
C PHE A 186 -0.41 -0.69 17.54
N PRO A 187 -0.74 -0.06 16.39
CA PRO A 187 -0.31 1.30 16.10
C PRO A 187 -0.76 2.33 17.13
N GLU A 188 -0.09 3.48 17.17
CA GLU A 188 -0.40 4.68 17.98
C GLU A 188 -1.91 4.93 18.01
N PRO A 189 -2.45 5.48 19.12
CA PRO A 189 -3.87 5.47 19.42
C PRO A 189 -4.69 6.29 18.41
N SER A 190 -5.04 5.64 17.30
CA SER A 190 -6.19 5.96 16.48
C SER A 190 -7.45 5.60 17.28
N PHE A 191 -8.61 6.17 16.93
CA PHE A 191 -9.86 5.89 17.65
C PHE A 191 -10.32 4.41 17.61
N PHE A 192 -9.68 3.55 16.80
CA PHE A 192 -9.96 2.12 16.72
C PHE A 192 -9.37 1.32 17.87
N TRP A 193 -8.06 1.48 18.08
CA TRP A 193 -7.26 0.57 18.90
C TRP A 193 -7.58 0.65 20.40
N PRO A 194 -7.87 1.81 21.02
CA PRO A 194 -8.22 1.88 22.44
C PRO A 194 -9.42 1.00 22.82
N THR A 195 -10.48 1.00 22.01
CA THR A 195 -11.66 0.14 22.26
C THR A 195 -11.28 -1.33 22.10
N VAL A 196 -10.55 -1.67 21.03
CA VAL A 196 -10.12 -3.05 20.76
C VAL A 196 -9.24 -3.58 21.90
N ILE A 197 -8.25 -2.80 22.33
CA ILE A 197 -7.37 -3.12 23.45
C ILE A 197 -8.18 -3.32 24.74
N GLY A 198 -9.07 -2.37 25.07
CA GLY A 198 -9.88 -2.44 26.30
C GLY A 198 -10.80 -3.66 26.33
N GLU A 199 -11.37 -4.03 25.19
CA GLU A 199 -12.20 -5.22 25.06
C GLU A 199 -11.37 -6.51 25.19
N ILE A 200 -10.22 -6.61 24.50
CA ILE A 200 -9.32 -7.76 24.64
C ILE A 200 -8.85 -7.92 26.10
N GLN A 201 -8.46 -6.82 26.75
CA GLN A 201 -8.06 -6.84 28.17
C GLN A 201 -9.19 -7.36 29.07
N THR A 202 -10.42 -6.89 28.83
CA THR A 202 -11.59 -7.28 29.63
C THR A 202 -11.92 -8.76 29.45
N GLU A 203 -11.96 -9.26 28.22
CA GLU A 203 -12.27 -10.66 27.94
C GLU A 203 -11.12 -11.60 28.35
N ALA A 204 -9.88 -11.23 28.09
CA ALA A 204 -8.71 -12.00 28.52
C ALA A 204 -8.66 -12.16 30.05
N ALA A 205 -8.96 -11.09 30.80
CA ALA A 205 -9.01 -11.12 32.26
C ALA A 205 -10.11 -12.06 32.80
N LYS A 206 -11.30 -12.09 32.18
CA LYS A 206 -12.37 -13.04 32.53
C LYS A 206 -11.94 -14.50 32.34
N LEU A 207 -11.05 -14.73 31.38
CA LEU A 207 -10.48 -16.03 31.05
C LEU A 207 -9.17 -16.31 31.80
N GLY A 208 -8.76 -15.45 32.74
CA GLY A 208 -7.57 -15.66 33.57
C GLY A 208 -6.22 -15.36 32.89
N TYR A 209 -6.21 -14.67 31.76
CA TYR A 209 -5.00 -14.20 31.08
C TYR A 209 -4.66 -12.76 31.50
N GLN A 210 -3.36 -12.45 31.52
CA GLN A 210 -2.86 -11.08 31.61
C GLN A 210 -2.57 -10.55 30.20
N VAL A 211 -2.53 -9.22 30.06
CA VAL A 211 -2.27 -8.58 28.76
C VAL A 211 -1.14 -7.57 28.90
N GLU A 212 -0.11 -7.72 28.07
CA GLU A 212 1.03 -6.81 27.94
C GLU A 212 0.92 -6.04 26.63
N ILE A 213 0.90 -4.72 26.69
CA ILE A 213 0.70 -3.86 25.52
C ILE A 213 2.02 -3.21 25.13
N ARG A 214 2.28 -3.17 23.83
CA ARG A 214 3.31 -2.36 23.20
C ARG A 214 2.68 -1.53 22.09
N GLU A 215 3.18 -0.33 21.93
CA GLU A 215 2.69 0.61 20.92
C GLU A 215 3.69 0.64 19.77
N SER A 216 3.20 0.40 18.57
CA SER A 216 3.93 0.66 17.32
C SER A 216 3.53 2.04 16.81
N SER A 217 4.39 2.74 16.07
CA SER A 217 3.98 3.97 15.38
C SER A 217 3.88 3.72 13.88
N TYR A 218 3.09 4.56 13.21
CA TYR A 218 3.08 4.60 11.74
C TYR A 218 4.33 5.31 11.17
N GLU A 219 5.21 5.82 12.03
CA GLU A 219 6.54 6.28 11.62
C GLU A 219 7.48 5.08 11.43
N ARG A 220 8.66 5.29 10.84
CA ARG A 220 9.65 4.21 10.58
C ARG A 220 10.35 3.74 11.85
N ILE A 221 9.59 3.31 12.85
CA ILE A 221 10.10 2.49 13.94
C ILE A 221 10.20 1.06 13.42
N ARG A 222 11.29 0.39 13.79
CA ARG A 222 11.48 -1.02 13.52
C ARG A 222 10.57 -1.82 14.44
N GLU A 223 9.40 -2.22 13.95
CA GLU A 223 8.42 -2.95 14.78
C GLU A 223 9.01 -4.28 15.29
N ASN A 224 9.99 -4.86 14.60
CA ASN A 224 10.76 -6.00 15.10
C ASN A 224 11.47 -5.71 16.43
N GLU A 225 11.99 -4.49 16.65
CA GLU A 225 12.62 -4.11 17.92
C GLU A 225 11.58 -4.01 19.04
N ILE A 226 10.33 -3.63 18.72
CA ILE A 226 9.21 -3.64 19.65
C ILE A 226 8.81 -5.09 19.98
N LEU A 227 8.70 -5.93 18.95
CA LEU A 227 8.38 -7.35 19.09
C LEU A 227 9.43 -8.09 19.94
N ASP A 228 10.72 -7.76 19.79
CA ASP A 228 11.80 -8.30 20.62
C ASP A 228 11.59 -8.03 22.12
N THR A 229 10.95 -6.91 22.49
CA THR A 229 10.66 -6.60 23.90
C THR A 229 9.65 -7.56 24.54
N PHE A 230 8.87 -8.31 23.75
CA PHE A 230 8.03 -9.37 24.29
C PHE A 230 8.85 -10.55 24.82
N GLY A 231 10.11 -10.73 24.36
CA GLY A 231 11.00 -11.76 24.87
C GLY A 231 11.35 -11.62 26.36
N SER A 232 11.15 -10.45 26.97
CA SER A 232 11.32 -10.23 28.41
C SER A 232 10.04 -10.45 29.22
N VAL A 233 8.92 -10.82 28.58
CA VAL A 233 7.64 -11.05 29.26
C VAL A 233 7.57 -12.51 29.72
N ASP A 234 7.57 -12.70 31.03
CA ASP A 234 7.43 -14.03 31.63
C ASP A 234 6.06 -14.65 31.28
N ASN A 235 6.05 -15.94 30.92
CA ASN A 235 4.83 -16.69 30.60
C ASN A 235 3.99 -16.09 29.46
N LEU A 236 4.64 -15.46 28.48
CA LEU A 236 4.01 -15.04 27.24
C LEU A 236 3.58 -16.26 26.42
N VAL A 237 2.28 -16.36 26.13
CA VAL A 237 1.71 -17.51 25.42
C VAL A 237 1.39 -17.21 23.95
N GLY A 238 1.24 -15.94 23.58
CA GLY A 238 0.91 -15.56 22.22
C GLY A 238 0.81 -14.05 22.03
N ILE A 239 0.80 -13.62 20.77
CA ILE A 239 0.78 -12.19 20.40
C ILE A 239 -0.36 -11.92 19.43
N ILE A 240 -1.06 -10.79 19.60
CA ILE A 240 -1.98 -10.22 18.61
C ILE A 240 -1.36 -8.91 18.13
N THR A 241 -1.17 -8.76 16.82
CA THR A 241 -0.45 -7.60 16.28
C THR A 241 -0.98 -7.12 14.94
N SER A 242 -0.87 -5.82 14.70
CA SER A 242 -1.21 -5.17 13.44
C SER A 242 0.06 -4.55 12.81
N PRO A 243 0.97 -5.39 12.26
CA PRO A 243 2.26 -4.94 11.73
C PRO A 243 2.08 -4.11 10.45
N SER A 244 3.12 -3.41 10.02
CA SER A 244 3.11 -2.74 8.72
C SER A 244 2.96 -3.76 7.58
N SER A 245 2.15 -3.42 6.58
CA SER A 245 1.99 -4.19 5.33
C SER A 245 2.92 -3.69 4.21
N GLU A 246 3.69 -2.60 4.43
CA GLU A 246 4.62 -2.07 3.44
C GLU A 246 5.88 -2.97 3.35
N GLU A 247 6.09 -3.65 2.22
CA GLU A 247 7.20 -4.62 2.05
C GLU A 247 8.58 -4.03 2.35
N ASP A 248 8.82 -2.76 1.97
CA ASP A 248 10.11 -2.07 2.13
C ASP A 248 10.54 -1.88 3.60
N VAL A 249 9.58 -1.88 4.54
CA VAL A 249 9.83 -1.62 5.97
C VAL A 249 9.41 -2.78 6.87
N SER A 250 8.54 -3.65 6.39
CA SER A 250 7.95 -4.73 7.19
C SER A 250 8.74 -6.03 7.15
N GLN A 251 9.72 -6.20 6.24
CA GLN A 251 10.48 -7.45 6.10
C GLN A 251 11.09 -7.94 7.42
N ALA A 252 11.65 -7.05 8.23
CA ALA A 252 12.24 -7.42 9.52
C ALA A 252 11.16 -7.88 10.52
N SER A 253 10.04 -7.15 10.60
CA SER A 253 8.90 -7.50 11.46
C SER A 253 8.29 -8.84 11.05
N TRP A 254 8.05 -9.06 9.76
CA TRP A 254 7.51 -10.33 9.25
C TRP A 254 8.49 -11.49 9.38
N ASN A 255 9.79 -11.26 9.22
CA ASN A 255 10.79 -12.28 9.52
C ASN A 255 10.73 -12.69 11.00
N TRP A 256 10.60 -11.73 11.91
CA TRP A 256 10.42 -12.02 13.33
C TRP A 256 9.15 -12.84 13.58
N ILE A 257 8.01 -12.38 13.04
CA ILE A 257 6.71 -13.04 13.18
C ILE A 257 6.76 -14.48 12.65
N ASN A 258 7.39 -14.70 11.49
CA ASN A 258 7.53 -16.02 10.87
C ASN A 258 8.38 -17.01 11.67
N HIS A 259 9.29 -16.51 12.53
CA HIS A 259 10.16 -17.34 13.37
C HIS A 259 9.75 -17.32 14.86
N SER A 260 8.61 -16.72 15.18
CA SER A 260 8.10 -16.66 16.54
C SER A 260 7.85 -18.09 17.07
N PRO A 261 8.35 -18.43 18.27
CA PRO A 261 8.11 -19.74 18.89
C PRO A 261 6.69 -19.86 19.48
N ILE A 262 5.95 -18.75 19.55
CA ILE A 262 4.58 -18.66 20.05
C ILE A 262 3.65 -18.17 18.92
N PRO A 263 2.35 -18.52 18.95
CA PRO A 263 1.42 -18.10 17.92
C PRO A 263 1.26 -16.58 17.87
N VAL A 264 1.21 -16.07 16.64
CA VAL A 264 0.96 -14.65 16.34
C VAL A 264 -0.31 -14.55 15.50
N VAL A 265 -1.27 -13.74 15.95
CA VAL A 265 -2.50 -13.43 15.20
C VAL A 265 -2.35 -12.05 14.57
N ILE A 266 -2.56 -11.98 13.26
CA ILE A 266 -2.47 -10.75 12.46
C ILE A 266 -3.82 -10.03 12.45
N ALA A 267 -3.84 -8.80 12.92
CA ALA A 267 -5.01 -7.95 13.07
C ALA A 267 -5.05 -6.84 12.01
N GLU A 268 -6.16 -6.70 11.26
CA GLU A 268 -6.41 -5.63 10.27
C GLU A 268 -5.34 -5.44 9.17
N ARG A 269 -4.48 -6.44 8.94
CA ARG A 269 -3.34 -6.31 8.01
C ARG A 269 -3.28 -7.47 7.05
N ASP A 270 -2.98 -7.16 5.80
CA ASP A 270 -2.55 -8.17 4.84
C ASP A 270 -1.18 -8.71 5.19
N GLN A 271 -1.00 -10.00 4.89
CA GLN A 271 0.30 -10.67 5.02
C GLN A 271 1.06 -10.46 3.70
N PRO A 272 2.40 -10.33 3.72
CA PRO A 272 3.19 -10.10 2.52
C PRO A 272 2.97 -11.19 1.48
N TYR A 273 2.83 -10.82 0.20
CA TYR A 273 2.65 -11.76 -0.90
C TYR A 273 3.83 -12.71 -1.06
N SER A 274 5.02 -12.26 -0.66
CA SER A 274 6.26 -13.05 -0.66
C SER A 274 6.39 -14.01 0.53
N SER A 275 5.46 -13.98 1.50
CA SER A 275 5.54 -14.86 2.66
C SER A 275 5.21 -16.31 2.30
N ASN A 276 6.08 -17.23 2.73
CA ASN A 276 5.84 -18.67 2.64
C ASN A 276 5.19 -19.25 3.91
N VAL A 277 4.98 -18.42 4.94
CA VAL A 277 4.36 -18.77 6.21
C VAL A 277 3.10 -17.94 6.38
N PHE A 278 1.99 -18.60 6.67
CA PHE A 278 0.69 -17.97 6.87
C PHE A 278 0.30 -18.04 8.33
N HIS A 279 -0.01 -16.88 8.89
CA HIS A 279 -0.48 -16.75 10.27
C HIS A 279 -2.00 -16.68 10.31
N ASP A 280 -2.60 -17.02 11.45
CA ASP A 280 -4.01 -16.71 11.66
C ASP A 280 -4.22 -15.21 11.57
N SER A 281 -5.36 -14.79 11.02
CA SER A 281 -5.65 -13.37 10.86
C SER A 281 -7.10 -13.04 11.13
N VAL A 282 -7.34 -11.87 11.70
CA VAL A 282 -8.67 -11.29 11.86
C VAL A 282 -8.67 -9.91 11.22
N ARG A 283 -9.61 -9.66 10.30
CA ARG A 283 -9.72 -8.39 9.57
C ARG A 283 -11.16 -7.95 9.43
N THR A 284 -11.36 -6.64 9.30
CA THR A 284 -12.65 -6.11 8.85
C THR A 284 -12.87 -6.45 7.37
N ASN A 285 -14.07 -6.90 7.02
CA ASN A 285 -14.46 -7.20 5.65
C ASN A 285 -14.79 -5.92 4.88
N HIS A 286 -13.77 -5.10 4.61
CA HIS A 286 -13.91 -3.83 3.91
C HIS A 286 -14.63 -3.96 2.55
N PRO A 287 -14.33 -4.96 1.68
CA PRO A 287 -15.05 -5.11 0.42
C PRO A 287 -16.55 -5.35 0.60
N TYR A 288 -16.94 -6.14 1.60
CA TYR A 288 -18.35 -6.34 1.90
C TYR A 288 -19.00 -5.09 2.49
N GLY A 289 -18.23 -4.30 3.26
CA GLY A 289 -18.65 -2.99 3.72
C GLY A 289 -18.91 -2.00 2.58
N VAL A 290 -18.02 -1.93 1.60
CA VAL A 290 -18.22 -1.11 0.38
C VAL A 290 -19.48 -1.55 -0.36
N ARG A 291 -19.72 -2.86 -0.50
CA ARG A 291 -20.97 -3.39 -1.06
C ARG A 291 -22.21 -2.94 -0.29
N LYS A 292 -22.17 -2.89 1.05
CA LYS A 292 -23.27 -2.36 1.88
C LYS A 292 -23.52 -0.88 1.59
N ALA A 293 -22.47 -0.07 1.46
CA ALA A 293 -22.59 1.35 1.14
C ALA A 293 -23.21 1.58 -0.26
N ILE A 294 -22.74 0.85 -1.28
CA ILE A 294 -23.29 0.89 -2.64
C ILE A 294 -24.78 0.55 -2.64
N ASN A 295 -25.16 -0.55 -1.97
CA ASN A 295 -26.57 -0.95 -1.86
C ASN A 295 -27.42 0.12 -1.16
N HIS A 296 -26.90 0.73 -0.10
CA HIS A 296 -27.62 1.78 0.63
C HIS A 296 -27.87 3.02 -0.22
N PHE A 297 -26.86 3.49 -0.98
CA PHE A 297 -27.05 4.57 -1.96
C PHE A 297 -28.12 4.22 -3.00
N ARG A 298 -28.04 3.01 -3.57
CA ARG A 298 -29.00 2.55 -4.59
C ARG A 298 -30.42 2.44 -4.05
N GLU A 299 -30.60 1.91 -2.85
CA GLU A 299 -31.90 1.81 -2.17
C GLU A 299 -32.53 3.19 -1.93
N ARG A 300 -31.70 4.22 -1.80
CA ARG A 300 -32.10 5.63 -1.71
C ARG A 300 -32.25 6.32 -3.07
N GLY A 301 -32.13 5.59 -4.18
CA GLY A 301 -32.34 6.11 -5.53
C GLY A 301 -31.14 6.81 -6.15
N HIS A 302 -29.98 6.84 -5.48
CA HIS A 302 -28.76 7.38 -6.07
C HIS A 302 -28.30 6.51 -7.25
N ARG A 303 -27.82 7.19 -8.30
CA ARG A 303 -27.21 6.56 -9.48
C ARG A 303 -25.77 6.99 -9.67
N HIS A 304 -25.49 8.28 -9.54
CA HIS A 304 -24.15 8.84 -9.64
C HIS A 304 -23.57 9.09 -8.26
N VAL A 305 -22.54 8.31 -7.88
CA VAL A 305 -21.88 8.41 -6.58
C VAL A 305 -20.38 8.46 -6.79
N ALA A 306 -19.73 9.50 -6.29
CA ALA A 306 -18.27 9.63 -6.33
C ALA A 306 -17.63 9.01 -5.07
N ALA A 307 -16.30 8.91 -5.06
CA ALA A 307 -15.57 8.46 -3.87
C ALA A 307 -14.32 9.30 -3.58
N ALA A 308 -13.93 9.36 -2.31
CA ALA A 308 -12.69 9.99 -1.87
C ALA A 308 -12.02 9.16 -0.77
N PHE A 309 -10.73 8.87 -0.92
CA PHE A 309 -9.95 8.02 -0.03
C PHE A 309 -8.71 8.74 0.52
N THR A 310 -8.55 8.75 1.85
CA THR A 310 -7.32 9.18 2.55
C THR A 310 -6.24 8.11 2.44
N LEU A 311 -5.00 8.39 2.88
CA LEU A 311 -3.96 7.36 3.04
C LEU A 311 -4.02 6.73 4.43
N THR A 312 -4.41 5.46 4.48
CA THR A 312 -4.34 4.56 5.64
C THR A 312 -3.94 3.16 5.20
N PRO A 313 -3.49 2.28 6.12
CA PRO A 313 -3.15 0.89 5.79
C PRO A 313 -4.30 0.07 5.17
N THR A 314 -5.56 0.49 5.33
CA THR A 314 -6.74 -0.20 4.79
C THR A 314 -7.30 0.46 3.52
N SER A 315 -6.76 1.62 3.12
CA SER A 315 -7.31 2.43 2.03
C SER A 315 -7.30 1.71 0.69
N GLU A 316 -6.18 1.06 0.36
CA GLU A 316 -6.01 0.33 -0.90
C GLU A 316 -7.08 -0.76 -1.07
N ILE A 317 -7.34 -1.55 -0.02
CA ILE A 317 -8.36 -2.61 -0.04
C ILE A 317 -9.76 -2.02 -0.25
N ILE A 318 -10.06 -0.88 0.40
CA ILE A 318 -11.36 -0.21 0.30
C ILE A 318 -11.55 0.37 -1.10
N GLU A 319 -10.54 1.07 -1.62
CA GLU A 319 -10.54 1.70 -2.93
C GLU A 319 -10.63 0.67 -4.05
N GLU A 320 -9.83 -0.40 -3.98
CA GLU A 320 -9.88 -1.50 -4.95
C GLU A 320 -11.27 -2.15 -4.95
N ALA A 321 -11.85 -2.41 -3.77
CA ALA A 321 -13.19 -2.95 -3.68
C ALA A 321 -14.25 -2.03 -4.28
N TRP A 322 -14.12 -0.71 -4.12
CA TRP A 322 -14.99 0.28 -4.76
C TRP A 322 -14.92 0.16 -6.27
N HIS A 323 -13.72 0.24 -6.85
CA HIS A 323 -13.52 0.11 -8.30
C HIS A 323 -14.09 -1.20 -8.83
N GLN A 324 -13.71 -2.33 -8.22
CA GLN A 324 -14.19 -3.63 -8.65
C GLN A 324 -15.72 -3.76 -8.61
N LEU A 325 -16.38 -3.21 -7.58
CA LEU A 325 -17.84 -3.33 -7.44
C LEU A 325 -18.57 -2.38 -8.38
N VAL A 326 -18.11 -1.15 -8.56
CA VAL A 326 -18.70 -0.21 -9.52
C VAL A 326 -18.59 -0.79 -10.94
N ASP A 327 -17.40 -1.21 -11.36
CA ASP A 327 -17.14 -1.69 -12.71
C ASP A 327 -17.87 -3.00 -13.06
N LYS A 328 -17.96 -3.93 -12.10
CA LYS A 328 -18.54 -5.28 -12.36
C LYS A 328 -20.06 -5.30 -12.29
N THR A 329 -20.70 -4.35 -11.61
CA THR A 329 -22.11 -4.50 -11.23
C THR A 329 -23.05 -3.50 -11.90
N ASN A 330 -22.54 -2.40 -12.45
CA ASN A 330 -23.35 -1.29 -12.98
C ASN A 330 -24.45 -0.81 -12.01
N LEU A 331 -24.26 -1.02 -10.70
CA LEU A 331 -25.24 -0.65 -9.67
C LEU A 331 -25.27 0.85 -9.42
N LEU A 332 -24.13 1.51 -9.63
CA LEU A 332 -23.92 2.95 -9.56
C LEU A 332 -22.94 3.31 -10.69
N GLU A 333 -23.00 4.56 -11.14
CA GLU A 333 -22.00 5.19 -11.99
C GLU A 333 -21.10 6.06 -11.10
N CYS A 334 -19.78 5.95 -11.28
CA CYS A 334 -18.82 6.73 -10.49
C CYS A 334 -18.20 7.83 -11.36
N PRO A 335 -18.58 9.11 -11.18
CA PRO A 335 -18.08 10.19 -12.03
C PRO A 335 -16.59 10.49 -11.83
N PHE A 336 -16.07 10.26 -10.62
CA PHE A 336 -14.66 10.44 -10.26
C PHE A 336 -14.33 9.77 -8.92
N VAL A 337 -13.03 9.53 -8.72
CA VAL A 337 -12.43 9.10 -7.45
C VAL A 337 -11.25 10.03 -7.14
N PHE A 338 -11.12 10.44 -5.88
CA PHE A 338 -9.91 11.06 -5.34
C PHE A 338 -9.22 10.11 -4.39
N ASP A 339 -7.90 9.98 -4.52
CA ASP A 339 -7.05 9.21 -3.62
C ASP A 339 -6.03 10.13 -2.91
N GLY A 340 -5.43 9.64 -1.84
CA GLY A 340 -4.32 10.33 -1.20
C GLY A 340 -4.68 11.58 -0.38
N ILE A 341 -5.95 11.98 -0.34
CA ILE A 341 -6.37 13.27 0.22
C ILE A 341 -6.42 13.22 1.73
N GLN A 342 -5.67 14.09 2.40
CA GLN A 342 -5.69 14.21 3.85
C GLN A 342 -6.75 15.22 4.29
N PRO A 343 -7.40 15.04 5.46
CA PRO A 343 -8.48 15.92 5.90
C PRO A 343 -8.03 17.37 6.18
N TYR A 344 -6.74 17.58 6.41
CA TYR A 344 -6.12 18.90 6.61
C TYR A 344 -5.59 19.53 5.32
N ASP A 345 -5.61 18.80 4.20
CA ASP A 345 -5.32 19.36 2.88
C ASP A 345 -6.54 20.15 2.40
N THR A 346 -6.60 21.42 2.79
CA THR A 346 -7.71 22.29 2.45
C THR A 346 -7.88 22.49 0.94
N HIS A 347 -6.80 22.40 0.16
CA HIS A 347 -6.89 22.53 -1.29
C HIS A 347 -7.52 21.28 -1.91
N GLY A 348 -7.05 20.09 -1.53
CA GLY A 348 -7.63 18.83 -1.99
C GLY A 348 -9.10 18.67 -1.57
N VAL A 349 -9.45 19.08 -0.35
CA VAL A 349 -10.86 19.09 0.12
C VAL A 349 -11.73 20.02 -0.74
N GLU A 350 -11.23 21.20 -1.08
CA GLU A 350 -11.96 22.16 -1.91
C GLU A 350 -12.12 21.64 -3.35
N GLU A 351 -11.08 21.04 -3.92
CA GLU A 351 -11.12 20.42 -5.26
C GLU A 351 -12.17 19.31 -5.33
N ILE A 352 -12.28 18.46 -4.30
CA ILE A 352 -13.35 17.44 -4.23
C ILE A 352 -14.73 18.09 -4.25
N VAL A 353 -14.93 19.18 -3.49
CA VAL A 353 -16.22 19.88 -3.45
C VAL A 353 -16.55 20.47 -4.81
N GLU A 354 -15.64 21.25 -5.40
CA GLU A 354 -15.83 21.85 -6.73
C GLU A 354 -16.15 20.76 -7.76
N ARG A 355 -15.36 19.68 -7.78
CA ARG A 355 -15.57 18.57 -8.71
C ARG A 355 -16.91 17.86 -8.49
N THR A 356 -17.36 17.73 -7.24
CA THR A 356 -18.69 17.19 -6.93
C THR A 356 -19.77 18.09 -7.53
N LEU A 357 -19.70 19.40 -7.29
CA LEU A 357 -20.71 20.36 -7.73
C LEU A 357 -20.76 20.55 -9.26
N ASP A 358 -19.64 20.33 -9.94
CA ASP A 358 -19.51 20.37 -11.39
C ASP A 358 -19.86 19.03 -12.08
N SER A 359 -20.24 18.01 -11.30
CA SER A 359 -20.60 16.68 -11.79
C SER A 359 -22.07 16.34 -11.55
N GLU A 360 -22.50 15.16 -12.04
CA GLU A 360 -23.83 14.62 -11.73
C GLU A 360 -23.88 13.85 -10.39
N ALA A 361 -22.78 13.82 -9.62
CA ALA A 361 -22.71 13.10 -8.36
C ALA A 361 -23.75 13.63 -7.35
N THR A 362 -24.53 12.72 -6.78
CA THR A 362 -25.54 13.03 -5.74
C THR A 362 -25.15 12.48 -4.38
N GLY A 363 -24.08 11.67 -4.32
CA GLY A 363 -23.52 11.18 -3.08
C GLY A 363 -22.02 10.93 -3.18
N LEU A 364 -21.34 10.88 -2.03
CA LEU A 364 -19.96 10.42 -1.93
C LEU A 364 -19.79 9.32 -0.87
N LEU A 365 -19.03 8.29 -1.24
CA LEU A 365 -18.39 7.39 -0.28
C LEU A 365 -17.05 8.01 0.13
N VAL A 366 -16.85 8.25 1.42
CA VAL A 366 -15.67 8.96 1.91
C VAL A 366 -14.94 8.13 2.94
N HIS A 367 -13.66 7.87 2.70
CA HIS A 367 -12.74 7.31 3.66
C HIS A 367 -11.68 8.36 3.99
N SER A 368 -11.44 8.75 5.24
CA SER A 368 -12.13 8.37 6.48
C SER A 368 -13.04 9.49 7.02
N ASP A 369 -13.64 9.27 8.19
CA ASP A 369 -14.53 10.21 8.88
C ASP A 369 -14.04 11.66 8.96
N TYR A 370 -12.73 11.88 9.17
CA TYR A 370 -12.19 13.24 9.21
C TYR A 370 -12.34 13.95 7.88
N LEU A 371 -12.13 13.24 6.76
CA LEU A 371 -12.34 13.78 5.43
C LEU A 371 -13.83 14.01 5.19
N ALA A 372 -14.69 13.11 5.64
CA ALA A 372 -16.15 13.29 5.53
C ALA A 372 -16.64 14.52 6.29
N ILE A 373 -16.11 14.78 7.49
CA ILE A 373 -16.42 15.99 8.28
C ILE A 373 -15.90 17.24 7.56
N ALA A 374 -14.65 17.21 7.07
CA ALA A 374 -14.06 18.33 6.34
C ALA A 374 -14.86 18.67 5.07
N LEU A 375 -15.28 17.66 4.30
CA LEU A 375 -16.14 17.81 3.12
C LEU A 375 -17.52 18.35 3.50
N ALA A 376 -18.17 17.83 4.54
CA ALA A 376 -19.46 18.33 5.00
C ALA A 376 -19.39 19.82 5.40
N GLN A 377 -18.31 20.25 6.04
CA GLN A 377 -18.07 21.66 6.36
C GLN A 377 -17.76 22.49 5.11
N ALA A 378 -17.04 21.93 4.14
CA ALA A 378 -16.70 22.58 2.89
C ALA A 378 -17.91 22.80 1.99
N PHE A 379 -18.77 21.79 1.81
CA PHE A 379 -20.04 21.93 1.11
C PHE A 379 -20.90 23.07 1.67
N GLU A 380 -20.94 23.24 2.99
CA GLU A 380 -21.70 24.33 3.60
C GLU A 380 -21.15 25.72 3.29
N ARG A 381 -19.83 25.87 3.15
CA ARG A 381 -19.24 27.14 2.70
C ARG A 381 -19.68 27.48 1.26
N HIS A 382 -19.99 26.46 0.46
CA HIS A 382 -20.59 26.58 -0.88
C HIS A 382 -22.13 26.67 -0.86
N GLY A 383 -22.74 26.83 0.31
CA GLY A 383 -24.20 26.92 0.46
C GLY A 383 -24.92 25.59 0.20
N LYS A 384 -24.21 24.46 0.21
CA LYS A 384 -24.74 23.10 0.02
C LYS A 384 -24.83 22.38 1.35
N ARG A 385 -25.84 21.52 1.52
CA ARG A 385 -26.08 20.79 2.76
C ARG A 385 -26.02 19.30 2.55
N VAL A 386 -25.47 18.62 3.54
CA VAL A 386 -25.56 17.17 3.68
C VAL A 386 -26.71 16.86 4.65
N PRO A 387 -27.71 16.04 4.27
CA PRO A 387 -27.81 15.24 3.04
C PRO A 387 -28.53 15.92 1.86
N THR A 388 -29.14 17.11 2.06
CA THR A 388 -30.16 17.65 1.15
C THR A 388 -29.67 17.86 -0.27
N ASP A 389 -28.47 18.41 -0.44
CA ASP A 389 -27.88 18.66 -1.75
C ASP A 389 -26.96 17.52 -2.18
N ILE A 390 -26.19 16.97 -1.22
CA ILE A 390 -25.24 15.88 -1.44
C ILE A 390 -25.33 14.90 -0.28
N SER A 391 -25.44 13.61 -0.59
CA SER A 391 -25.42 12.55 0.41
C SER A 391 -23.99 12.09 0.72
N LEU A 392 -23.72 11.67 1.95
CA LEU A 392 -22.42 11.18 2.38
C LEU A 392 -22.56 9.87 3.14
N ILE A 393 -21.66 8.94 2.88
CA ILE A 393 -21.37 7.79 3.75
C ILE A 393 -19.89 7.84 4.09
N SER A 394 -19.54 7.84 5.38
CA SER A 394 -18.15 7.74 5.81
C SER A 394 -17.74 6.31 6.14
N ILE A 395 -16.45 6.00 6.03
CA ILE A 395 -15.85 4.70 6.40
C ILE A 395 -15.00 4.85 7.67
N ASP A 396 -15.03 3.79 8.50
CA ASP A 396 -14.34 3.54 9.77
C ASP A 396 -14.97 4.17 11.03
N GLY A 397 -15.69 5.28 10.92
CA GLY A 397 -16.82 5.53 11.81
C GLY A 397 -16.54 5.91 13.27
N TYR A 398 -15.53 6.75 13.53
CA TYR A 398 -15.19 7.34 14.84
C TYR A 398 -15.73 8.75 15.08
N ALA A 399 -16.43 9.33 14.10
CA ALA A 399 -17.06 10.62 14.26
C ALA A 399 -17.83 10.60 15.57
N THR A 400 -17.43 11.50 16.46
CA THR A 400 -18.10 11.84 17.70
C THR A 400 -19.60 12.02 17.44
N PRO A 401 -20.44 12.13 18.48
CA PRO A 401 -21.76 12.73 18.32
C PRO A 401 -21.61 14.19 17.86
N SER A 402 -21.15 14.42 16.63
CA SER A 402 -21.23 15.70 15.95
C SER A 402 -22.70 16.05 15.84
N SER A 403 -22.99 17.35 15.88
CA SER A 403 -24.33 17.90 15.67
C SER A 403 -24.94 17.54 14.30
N ARG A 404 -24.15 16.97 13.38
CA ARG A 404 -24.62 16.38 12.13
C ARG A 404 -24.38 14.88 12.11
N PRO A 405 -25.45 14.08 12.02
CA PRO A 405 -25.34 12.64 12.10
C PRO A 405 -24.94 12.07 10.71
N LEU A 406 -23.65 11.82 10.50
CA LEU A 406 -23.14 11.12 9.32
C LEU A 406 -23.51 9.63 9.38
N THR A 407 -24.12 9.11 8.33
CA THR A 407 -24.23 7.69 8.01
C THR A 407 -22.84 7.11 7.81
N VAL A 408 -22.58 6.00 8.47
CA VAL A 408 -21.22 5.51 8.71
C VAL A 408 -21.16 4.01 8.48
N LEU A 409 -20.14 3.55 7.77
CA LEU A 409 -19.71 2.16 7.73
C LEU A 409 -18.72 1.93 8.87
N ARG A 410 -19.20 1.37 9.98
CA ARG A 410 -18.44 1.19 11.22
C ARG A 410 -17.79 -0.19 11.29
N SER A 411 -16.49 -0.20 11.50
CA SER A 411 -15.73 -1.41 11.82
C SER A 411 -16.15 -1.95 13.21
N PRO A 412 -16.40 -3.26 13.35
CA PRO A 412 -17.05 -3.83 14.52
C PRO A 412 -16.04 -4.10 15.65
N GLN A 413 -15.57 -3.05 16.33
CA GLN A 413 -14.46 -3.10 17.30
C GLN A 413 -14.59 -4.18 18.38
N HIS A 414 -15.78 -4.34 18.98
CA HIS A 414 -15.99 -5.32 20.05
C HIS A 414 -15.95 -6.76 19.53
N GLU A 415 -16.67 -7.01 18.43
CA GLU A 415 -16.64 -8.31 17.77
C GLU A 415 -15.24 -8.62 17.23
N PHE A 416 -14.54 -7.62 16.69
CA PHE A 416 -13.16 -7.72 16.24
C PHE A 416 -12.18 -8.10 17.35
N ALA A 417 -12.23 -7.41 18.47
CA ALA A 417 -11.44 -7.72 19.65
C ALA A 417 -11.69 -9.15 20.15
N THR A 418 -12.98 -9.52 20.26
CA THR A 418 -13.41 -10.85 20.68
C THR A 418 -12.86 -11.93 19.75
N GLU A 419 -12.96 -11.74 18.44
CA GLU A 419 -12.46 -12.71 17.48
C GLU A 419 -10.92 -12.77 17.42
N CYS A 420 -10.21 -11.66 17.63
CA CYS A 420 -8.75 -11.67 17.76
C CYS A 420 -8.31 -12.57 18.94
N LEU A 421 -8.93 -12.37 20.10
CA LEU A 421 -8.66 -13.17 21.29
C LEU A 421 -9.05 -14.64 21.07
N ASN A 422 -10.27 -14.90 20.60
CA ASN A 422 -10.76 -16.26 20.34
C ASN A 422 -9.88 -17.00 19.33
N THR A 423 -9.43 -16.33 18.27
CA THR A 423 -8.53 -16.91 17.27
C THR A 423 -7.20 -17.32 17.90
N LEU A 424 -6.62 -16.45 18.74
CA LEU A 424 -5.37 -16.78 19.45
C LEU A 424 -5.56 -17.96 20.41
N LEU A 425 -6.60 -17.91 21.25
CA LEU A 425 -6.88 -18.96 22.23
C LEU A 425 -7.15 -20.30 21.55
N TRP A 426 -7.92 -20.27 20.45
CA TRP A 426 -8.19 -21.46 19.66
C TRP A 426 -6.91 -22.05 19.06
N ARG A 427 -5.99 -21.21 18.57
CA ARG A 427 -4.67 -21.64 18.06
C ARG A 427 -3.82 -22.28 19.15
N LEU A 428 -3.85 -21.76 20.38
CA LEU A 428 -3.14 -22.37 21.51
C LEU A 428 -3.62 -23.80 21.79
N GLU A 429 -4.90 -24.08 21.60
CA GLU A 429 -5.48 -25.42 21.74
C GLU A 429 -5.25 -26.32 20.52
N HIS A 430 -5.03 -25.74 19.33
CA HIS A 430 -4.96 -26.45 18.04
C HIS A 430 -3.72 -26.03 17.23
N PRO A 431 -2.49 -26.29 17.70
CA PRO A 431 -1.26 -25.79 17.09
C PRO A 431 -1.09 -26.23 15.63
N GLU A 432 -1.43 -27.50 15.32
CA GLU A 432 -1.18 -28.12 14.01
C GLU A 432 -2.29 -27.90 12.96
N TRP A 433 -3.33 -27.14 13.29
CA TRP A 433 -4.44 -26.93 12.35
C TRP A 433 -4.03 -25.95 11.23
N PRO A 434 -4.69 -25.98 10.05
CA PRO A 434 -4.49 -24.93 9.05
C PRO A 434 -4.72 -23.51 9.61
N SER A 435 -4.06 -22.51 9.01
CA SER A 435 -4.26 -21.10 9.37
C SER A 435 -5.72 -20.69 9.15
N ARG A 436 -6.25 -19.86 10.05
CA ARG A 436 -7.63 -19.37 10.05
C ARG A 436 -7.62 -17.88 9.75
N HIS A 437 -8.40 -17.50 8.74
CA HIS A 437 -8.55 -16.11 8.33
C HIS A 437 -10.02 -15.71 8.55
N MET A 438 -10.26 -14.91 9.59
CA MET A 438 -11.57 -14.38 9.94
C MET A 438 -11.77 -13.02 9.27
N LEU A 439 -12.92 -12.87 8.61
CA LEU A 439 -13.41 -11.60 8.10
C LEU A 439 -14.68 -11.22 8.87
N ILE A 440 -14.69 -10.03 9.46
CA ILE A 440 -15.83 -9.55 10.24
C ILE A 440 -16.48 -8.41 9.48
N ASP A 441 -17.77 -8.57 9.19
CA ASP A 441 -18.49 -7.60 8.40
C ASP A 441 -18.72 -6.29 9.18
N PRO A 442 -18.36 -5.13 8.61
CA PRO A 442 -18.69 -3.84 9.20
C PRO A 442 -20.20 -3.58 9.17
N ARG A 443 -20.67 -2.71 10.06
CA ARG A 443 -22.09 -2.34 10.15
C ARG A 443 -22.31 -0.98 9.50
N LEU A 444 -23.30 -0.88 8.61
CA LEU A 444 -23.77 0.41 8.13
C LEU A 444 -24.77 0.96 9.16
N ILE A 445 -24.41 2.07 9.77
CA ILE A 445 -25.24 2.80 10.73
C ILE A 445 -25.79 4.01 9.99
N ASP A 446 -27.03 3.93 9.54
CA ASP A 446 -27.72 5.06 8.95
C ASP A 446 -28.04 6.08 10.03
N ARG A 447 -27.49 7.28 9.88
CA ARG A 447 -27.73 8.40 10.79
C ARG A 447 -28.38 9.59 10.06
N GLY A 448 -28.74 9.43 8.79
CA GLY A 448 -29.49 10.43 8.04
C GLY A 448 -28.65 11.38 7.18
N SER A 449 -27.41 11.04 6.84
CA SER A 449 -26.64 11.79 5.83
C SER A 449 -26.78 11.25 4.41
N VAL A 450 -27.76 10.36 4.16
CA VAL A 450 -28.12 9.89 2.82
C VAL A 450 -29.60 10.17 2.56
N ALA A 451 -29.89 11.09 1.65
CA ALA A 451 -31.25 11.47 1.27
C ALA A 451 -31.85 10.46 0.27
N THR A 452 -33.18 10.37 0.21
CA THR A 452 -33.87 9.65 -0.87
C THR A 452 -33.97 10.57 -2.08
N ILE A 453 -33.53 10.11 -3.26
CA ILE A 453 -33.68 10.85 -4.52
C ILE A 453 -35.11 10.68 -5.03
N GLY A 454 -35.81 11.79 -5.22
CA GLY A 454 -37.18 11.82 -5.76
C GLY A 454 -38.27 12.27 -4.78
N ASP A 455 -37.91 12.58 -3.53
CA ASP A 455 -38.78 13.25 -2.54
C ASP A 455 -38.61 14.78 -2.54
#